data_AF-A0A1F4NSR7-F1
#
_entry.id   AF-A0A1F4NSR7-F1
#
_cell.length_a   1.000
_cell.length_b   1.000
_cell.length_c   1.000
_cell.angle_alpha   90.00
_cell.angle_beta   90.00
_cell.angle_gamma   90.00
#
_symmetry.space_group_name_H-M   'P 1'
#
loop_
_entity.id
_entity.type
_entity.pdbx_description
1 polymer ?
#
loop_
_entity_poly.entity_id
_entity_poly.type
_entity_poly.pdbx_seq_one_letter_code
_entity_poly.pdbx_strand_id
1 'polypeptide(L)'
;MVPYHHMMAHFPIALLSLTFVLILLRALSSNELVRRLDSTVLIYVLAAGVAGGLGALTTGLMIWPTEATVAGPMARNKILMASWLIVIWSVVLVLRWRLGESVWTGHGRYLMLGLGSIGTVLAAITGTLGGHLLGSPSALSAVLNQFGWNVYQTYFVPHWVLILMFTVGLAGIAIGLVSGRKTAT
;
A
#
# COMPACT_ATOMS: atom_id res chain seq x y z
N MET A 1 12.90 22.20 -2.32
CA MET A 1 11.98 21.08 -2.63
C MET A 1 12.26 19.82 -1.80
N VAL A 2 13.53 19.47 -1.51
CA VAL A 2 13.87 18.25 -0.73
C VAL A 2 13.18 18.16 0.64
N PRO A 3 13.16 19.21 1.51
CA PRO A 3 12.45 19.14 2.80
C PRO A 3 10.94 18.90 2.66
N TYR A 4 10.32 19.50 1.63
CA TYR A 4 8.90 19.28 1.32
C TYR A 4 8.62 17.83 0.94
N HIS A 5 9.50 17.19 0.17
CA HIS A 5 9.36 15.77 -0.16
C HIS A 5 9.48 14.87 1.07
N HIS A 6 10.40 15.16 1.99
CA HIS A 6 10.48 14.39 3.23
C HIS A 6 9.18 14.50 4.04
N MET A 7 8.60 15.69 4.18
CA MET A 7 7.29 15.83 4.84
C MET A 7 6.18 15.09 4.08
N MET A 8 6.17 15.22 2.74
CA MET A 8 5.22 14.51 1.88
C MET A 8 5.41 13.00 1.88
N ALA A 9 6.57 12.46 2.26
CA ALA A 9 6.77 11.02 2.38
C ALA A 9 6.34 10.49 3.75
N HIS A 10 6.62 11.20 4.85
CA HIS A 10 6.33 10.69 6.20
C HIS A 10 4.86 10.85 6.59
N PHE A 11 4.23 11.97 6.21
CA PHE A 11 2.84 12.24 6.57
C PHE A 11 1.86 11.17 6.03
N PRO A 12 1.95 10.76 4.74
CA PRO A 12 1.07 9.70 4.23
C PRO A 12 1.37 8.33 4.85
N ILE A 13 2.64 8.02 5.13
CA ILE A 13 3.00 6.76 5.80
C ILE A 13 2.35 6.70 7.18
N ALA A 14 2.34 7.80 7.94
CA ALA A 14 1.68 7.87 9.23
C ALA A 14 0.16 7.68 9.10
N LEU A 15 -0.49 8.34 8.14
CA LEU A 15 -1.92 8.16 7.88
C LEU A 15 -2.28 6.73 7.49
N LEU A 16 -1.53 6.13 6.57
CA LEU A 16 -1.76 4.75 6.12
C LEU A 16 -1.48 3.73 7.25
N SER A 17 -0.50 4.01 8.12
CA SER A 17 -0.25 3.19 9.32
C SER A 17 -1.42 3.30 10.31
N LEU A 18 -1.97 4.50 10.51
CA LEU A 18 -3.18 4.68 11.30
C LEU A 18 -4.38 3.96 10.66
N THR A 19 -4.53 4.02 9.34
CA THR A 19 -5.55 3.24 8.63
C THR A 19 -5.40 1.75 8.92
N PHE A 20 -4.18 1.21 8.87
CA PHE A 20 -3.95 -0.20 9.19
C PHE A 20 -4.40 -0.55 10.61
N VAL A 21 -4.08 0.29 11.60
CA VAL A 21 -4.55 0.09 12.99
C VAL A 21 -6.08 0.10 13.07
N LEU A 22 -6.74 1.03 12.39
CA LEU A 22 -8.20 1.10 12.36
C LEU A 22 -8.82 -0.13 11.67
N ILE A 23 -8.22 -0.62 10.58
CA ILE A 23 -8.62 -1.88 9.91
C ILE A 23 -8.46 -3.06 10.86
N LEU A 24 -7.32 -3.15 11.57
CA LEU A 24 -7.06 -4.21 12.53
C LEU A 24 -8.11 -4.22 13.65
N LEU A 25 -8.38 -3.06 14.25
CA LEU A 25 -9.42 -2.91 15.27
C LEU A 25 -10.80 -3.33 14.73
N ARG A 26 -11.16 -2.86 13.54
CA ARG A 26 -12.47 -3.12 12.92
C ARG A 26 -12.64 -4.57 12.46
N ALA A 27 -11.56 -5.25 12.08
CA ALA A 27 -11.58 -6.66 11.72
C ALA A 27 -11.75 -7.58 12.95
N LEU A 28 -11.20 -7.18 14.10
CA LEU A 28 -11.21 -7.96 15.35
C LEU A 28 -12.39 -7.63 16.27
N SER A 29 -12.99 -6.44 16.15
CA SER A 29 -14.06 -5.96 17.02
C SER A 29 -15.24 -5.39 16.25
N SER A 30 -16.44 -5.65 16.74
CA SER A 30 -17.71 -5.10 16.26
C SER A 30 -18.36 -4.14 17.25
N ASN A 31 -17.63 -3.67 18.26
CA ASN A 31 -18.18 -2.74 19.24
C ASN A 31 -18.51 -1.37 18.60
N GLU A 32 -19.38 -0.61 19.28
CA GLU A 32 -19.91 0.64 18.75
C GLU A 32 -18.82 1.71 18.54
N LEU A 33 -17.82 1.77 19.43
CA LEU A 33 -16.71 2.72 19.30
C LEU A 33 -15.90 2.47 18.01
N VAL A 34 -15.53 1.22 17.75
CA VAL A 34 -14.72 0.85 16.58
C VAL A 34 -15.53 1.03 15.29
N ARG A 35 -16.83 0.72 15.29
CA ARG A 35 -17.72 1.04 14.16
C ARG A 35 -17.78 2.53 13.86
N ARG A 36 -17.88 3.37 14.90
CA ARG A 36 -17.85 4.84 14.74
C ARG A 36 -16.51 5.34 14.21
N LEU A 37 -15.40 4.82 14.69
CA LEU A 37 -14.07 5.16 14.18
C LEU A 37 -13.92 4.78 12.71
N ASP A 38 -14.43 3.61 12.30
CA ASP A 38 -14.48 3.23 10.88
C ASP A 38 -15.32 4.21 10.05
N SER A 39 -16.55 4.50 10.48
CA SER A 39 -17.46 5.35 9.70
C SER A 39 -17.05 6.83 9.64
N THR A 40 -16.36 7.34 10.65
CA THR A 40 -16.04 8.79 10.77
C THR A 40 -14.59 9.14 10.53
N VAL A 41 -13.65 8.21 10.72
CA VAL A 41 -12.21 8.50 10.65
C VAL A 41 -11.54 7.70 9.53
N LEU A 42 -11.77 6.39 9.47
CA LEU A 42 -10.98 5.48 8.62
C LEU A 42 -10.99 5.92 7.16
N ILE A 43 -12.15 6.23 6.59
CA ILE A 43 -12.25 6.56 5.15
C ILE A 43 -11.50 7.85 4.79
N TYR A 44 -11.54 8.87 5.65
CA TYR A 44 -10.88 10.15 5.40
C TYR A 44 -9.37 10.04 5.59
N VAL A 45 -8.92 9.35 6.63
CA VAL A 45 -7.50 9.09 6.87
C VAL A 45 -6.91 8.26 5.72
N LEU A 46 -7.64 7.25 5.26
CA LEU A 46 -7.22 6.42 4.13
C LEU A 46 -7.16 7.24 2.83
N ALA A 47 -8.19 8.03 2.52
CA ALA A 47 -8.20 8.88 1.33
C ALA A 47 -7.05 9.90 1.34
N ALA A 48 -6.83 10.58 2.47
CA ALA A 48 -5.73 11.51 2.65
C ALA A 48 -4.36 10.82 2.57
N GLY A 49 -4.22 9.60 3.12
CA GLY A 49 -3.02 8.79 3.02
C GLY A 49 -2.70 8.37 1.59
N VAL A 50 -3.70 7.95 0.81
CA VAL A 50 -3.52 7.61 -0.62
C VAL A 50 -3.16 8.85 -1.43
N ALA A 51 -3.89 9.95 -1.27
CA ALA A 51 -3.62 11.20 -1.97
C ALA A 51 -2.23 11.75 -1.63
N GLY A 52 -1.86 11.72 -0.35
CA GLY A 52 -0.53 12.08 0.11
C GLY A 52 0.56 11.18 -0.46
N GLY A 53 0.32 9.85 -0.53
CA GLY A 53 1.25 8.90 -1.13
C GLY A 53 1.50 9.16 -2.62
N LEU A 54 0.45 9.51 -3.37
CA LEU A 54 0.57 9.98 -4.76
C LEU A 54 1.40 11.26 -4.86
N GLY A 55 1.18 12.22 -3.94
CA GLY A 55 2.00 13.43 -3.82
C GLY A 55 3.47 13.12 -3.53
N ALA A 56 3.75 12.18 -2.61
CA ALA A 56 5.10 11.73 -2.29
C ALA A 56 5.80 11.13 -3.51
N LEU A 57 5.13 10.22 -4.23
CA LEU A 57 5.67 9.59 -5.43
C LEU A 57 5.97 10.64 -6.50
N THR A 58 5.00 11.53 -6.76
CA THR A 58 5.13 12.58 -7.80
C THR A 58 6.28 13.53 -7.47
N THR A 59 6.34 14.06 -6.25
CA THR A 59 7.42 14.95 -5.82
C THR A 59 8.78 14.26 -5.84
N GLY A 60 8.83 12.97 -5.50
CA GLY A 60 10.06 12.17 -5.61
C GLY A 60 10.55 12.05 -7.05
N LEU A 61 9.66 11.84 -8.02
CA LEU A 61 10.03 11.80 -9.43
C LEU A 61 10.42 13.17 -10.00
N MET A 62 9.93 14.27 -9.43
CA MET A 62 10.26 15.62 -9.88
C MET A 62 11.58 16.17 -9.30
N ILE A 63 11.97 15.72 -8.11
CA ILE A 63 13.15 16.27 -7.40
C ILE A 63 14.44 15.55 -7.79
N TRP A 64 14.38 14.24 -8.03
CA TRP A 64 15.56 13.45 -8.36
C TRP A 64 15.72 13.27 -9.87
N PRO A 65 16.93 13.48 -10.43
CA PRO A 65 17.18 13.28 -11.86
C PRO A 65 16.79 11.87 -12.29
N THR A 66 16.32 11.74 -13.53
CA THR A 66 15.94 10.45 -14.11
C THR A 66 17.09 9.47 -14.10
N GLU A 67 18.32 9.94 -14.34
CA GLU A 67 19.54 9.15 -14.35
C GLU A 67 19.79 8.56 -12.97
N ALA A 68 19.67 9.36 -11.90
CA ALA A 68 19.82 8.88 -10.53
C ALA A 68 18.72 7.87 -10.14
N THR A 69 17.52 8.08 -10.67
CA THR A 69 16.33 7.28 -10.39
C THR A 69 16.37 5.90 -11.07
N VAL A 70 16.95 5.80 -12.26
CA VAL A 70 17.00 4.55 -13.05
C VAL A 70 18.35 3.85 -13.05
N ALA A 71 19.45 4.53 -12.69
CA ALA A 71 20.79 3.95 -12.69
C ALA A 71 20.94 2.84 -11.62
N GLY A 72 20.36 3.05 -10.44
CA GLY A 72 20.52 2.15 -9.30
C GLY A 72 19.39 1.11 -9.20
N PRO A 73 19.70 -0.16 -8.87
CA PRO A 73 18.68 -1.14 -8.47
C PRO A 73 17.81 -0.65 -7.31
N MET A 74 18.41 0.03 -6.34
CA MET A 74 17.74 0.50 -5.13
C MET A 74 16.65 1.55 -5.39
N ALA A 75 16.95 2.55 -6.25
CA ALA A 75 15.98 3.58 -6.61
C ALA A 75 14.80 2.98 -7.40
N ARG A 76 15.08 2.05 -8.32
CA ARG A 76 14.05 1.30 -9.06
C ARG A 76 13.18 0.46 -8.13
N ASN A 77 13.78 -0.28 -7.20
CA ASN A 77 13.04 -1.04 -6.20
C ASN A 77 12.17 -0.13 -5.34
N LYS A 78 12.68 1.04 -4.92
CA LYS A 78 11.92 2.00 -4.11
C LYS A 78 10.68 2.49 -4.85
N ILE A 79 10.82 2.85 -6.12
CA ILE A 79 9.69 3.27 -6.96
C ILE A 79 8.70 2.13 -7.11
N LEU A 80 9.16 0.92 -7.44
CA LEU A 80 8.30 -0.25 -7.59
C LEU A 80 7.49 -0.52 -6.32
N MET A 81 8.14 -0.53 -5.15
CA MET A 81 7.46 -0.75 -3.86
C MET A 81 6.50 0.39 -3.51
N ALA A 82 6.87 1.65 -3.80
CA ALA A 82 5.99 2.80 -3.61
C ALA A 82 4.75 2.74 -4.52
N SER A 83 4.90 2.32 -5.77
CA SER A 83 3.79 2.13 -6.70
C SER A 83 2.84 1.02 -6.22
N TRP A 84 3.38 -0.14 -5.82
CA TRP A 84 2.56 -1.23 -5.28
C TRP A 84 1.84 -0.84 -3.99
N LEU A 85 2.52 -0.11 -3.11
CA LEU A 85 1.94 0.45 -1.89
C LEU A 85 0.69 1.28 -2.21
N ILE A 86 0.81 2.24 -3.13
CA ILE A 86 -0.30 3.12 -3.53
C ILE A 86 -1.44 2.32 -4.14
N VAL A 87 -1.13 1.35 -5.01
CA VAL A 87 -2.15 0.49 -5.64
C VAL A 87 -2.94 -0.28 -4.59
N ILE A 88 -2.26 -0.94 -3.64
CA ILE A 88 -2.93 -1.72 -2.59
C ILE A 88 -3.81 -0.83 -1.72
N TRP A 89 -3.30 0.30 -1.25
CA TRP A 89 -4.12 1.21 -0.44
C TRP A 89 -5.28 1.82 -1.23
N SER A 90 -5.12 2.04 -2.54
CA SER A 90 -6.21 2.46 -3.41
C SER A 90 -7.29 1.39 -3.54
N VAL A 91 -6.91 0.10 -3.64
CA VAL A 91 -7.86 -1.01 -3.63
C VAL A 91 -8.61 -1.06 -2.30
N VAL A 92 -7.92 -0.93 -1.17
CA VAL A 92 -8.55 -0.87 0.17
C VAL A 92 -9.55 0.30 0.24
N LEU A 93 -9.17 1.48 -0.27
CA LEU A 93 -10.04 2.65 -0.33
C LEU A 93 -11.28 2.39 -1.17
N VAL A 94 -11.12 1.85 -2.38
CA VAL A 94 -12.23 1.54 -3.29
C VAL A 94 -13.16 0.49 -2.69
N LEU A 95 -12.62 -0.58 -2.08
CA LEU A 95 -13.41 -1.61 -1.41
C LEU A 95 -14.22 -1.02 -0.26
N ARG A 96 -13.59 -0.25 0.63
CA ARG A 96 -14.28 0.37 1.75
C ARG A 96 -15.33 1.39 1.28
N TRP A 97 -15.02 2.17 0.25
CA TRP A 97 -15.95 3.16 -0.32
C TRP A 97 -17.17 2.48 -0.96
N ARG A 98 -16.96 1.45 -1.78
CA ARG A 98 -18.02 0.79 -2.55
C ARG A 98 -18.88 -0.13 -1.70
N LEU A 99 -18.25 -0.92 -0.82
CA LEU A 99 -18.95 -1.95 -0.03
C LEU A 99 -19.47 -1.42 1.30
N GLY A 100 -19.01 -0.26 1.76
CA GLY A 100 -19.51 0.34 2.99
C GLY A 100 -19.24 -0.55 4.20
N GLU A 101 -20.22 -0.65 5.09
CA GLU A 101 -20.19 -1.51 6.28
C GLU A 101 -20.18 -3.00 5.94
N SER A 102 -20.67 -3.39 4.75
CA SER A 102 -20.74 -4.81 4.35
C SER A 102 -19.37 -5.45 4.18
N VAL A 103 -18.30 -4.65 3.96
CA VAL A 103 -16.94 -5.18 3.89
C VAL A 103 -16.50 -5.85 5.18
N TRP A 104 -17.12 -5.51 6.31
CA TRP A 104 -16.76 -6.05 7.62
C TRP A 104 -17.50 -7.34 7.98
N THR A 105 -18.40 -7.83 7.14
CA THR A 105 -19.14 -9.07 7.37
C THR A 105 -18.47 -10.26 6.68
N GLY A 106 -18.56 -11.45 7.29
CA GLY A 106 -18.00 -12.68 6.73
C GLY A 106 -16.50 -12.62 6.44
N HIS A 107 -16.11 -12.95 5.19
CA HIS A 107 -14.71 -12.99 4.77
C HIS A 107 -14.13 -11.62 4.40
N GLY A 108 -14.96 -10.59 4.17
CA GLY A 108 -14.49 -9.27 3.74
C GLY A 108 -13.54 -8.61 4.75
N ARG A 109 -13.76 -8.82 6.05
CA ARG A 109 -12.88 -8.29 7.11
C ARG A 109 -11.46 -8.84 7.04
N TYR A 110 -11.32 -10.11 6.67
CA TYR A 110 -10.01 -10.76 6.54
C TYR A 110 -9.32 -10.32 5.24
N LEU A 111 -10.07 -10.05 4.18
CA LEU A 111 -9.54 -9.45 2.96
C LEU A 111 -8.98 -8.04 3.25
N MET A 112 -9.73 -7.20 3.96
CA MET A 112 -9.27 -5.86 4.38
C MET A 112 -8.01 -5.95 5.26
N LEU A 113 -8.00 -6.86 6.24
CA LEU A 113 -6.84 -7.08 7.10
C LEU A 113 -5.62 -7.55 6.30
N GLY A 114 -5.80 -8.49 5.38
CA GLY A 114 -4.72 -8.99 4.51
C GLY A 114 -4.14 -7.89 3.62
N LEU A 115 -5.00 -7.15 2.90
CA LEU A 115 -4.57 -6.04 2.05
C LEU A 115 -3.88 -4.93 2.86
N GLY A 116 -4.45 -4.55 4.02
CA GLY A 116 -3.86 -3.56 4.91
C GLY A 116 -2.48 -4.00 5.44
N SER A 117 -2.32 -5.29 5.77
CA SER A 117 -1.04 -5.85 6.24
C SER A 117 0.02 -5.79 5.14
N ILE A 118 -0.33 -6.20 3.91
CA ILE A 118 0.58 -6.12 2.77
C ILE A 118 0.96 -4.66 2.48
N GLY A 119 -0.03 -3.75 2.50
CA GLY A 119 0.21 -2.31 2.35
C GLY A 119 1.20 -1.78 3.38
N THR A 120 1.03 -2.10 4.66
CA THR A 120 1.95 -1.68 5.73
C THR A 120 3.36 -2.25 5.55
N VAL A 121 3.48 -3.52 5.17
CA VAL A 121 4.79 -4.14 4.88
C VAL A 121 5.50 -3.44 3.71
N LEU A 122 4.77 -3.14 2.63
CA LEU A 122 5.32 -2.39 1.50
C LEU A 122 5.75 -0.97 1.90
N ALA A 123 5.04 -0.32 2.82
CA ALA A 123 5.44 0.99 3.35
C ALA A 123 6.76 0.88 4.11
N ALA A 124 6.93 -0.14 4.96
CA ALA A 124 8.16 -0.39 5.70
C ALA A 124 9.36 -0.68 4.78
N ILE A 125 9.16 -1.47 3.72
CA ILE A 125 10.18 -1.75 2.70
C ILE A 125 10.54 -0.47 1.93
N THR A 126 9.54 0.31 1.50
CA THR A 126 9.75 1.58 0.80
C THR A 126 10.52 2.58 1.65
N GLY A 127 10.23 2.63 2.96
CA GLY A 127 10.97 3.42 3.95
C GLY A 127 12.41 2.95 4.09
N THR A 128 12.64 1.64 4.20
CA THR A 128 13.97 1.04 4.29
C THR A 128 14.86 1.36 3.09
N LEU A 129 14.32 1.23 1.88
CA LEU A 129 15.01 1.63 0.65
C LEU A 129 15.32 3.13 0.62
N GLY A 130 14.41 3.97 1.17
CA GLY A 130 14.68 5.40 1.36
C GLY A 130 15.83 5.69 2.32
N GLY A 131 15.88 4.96 3.45
CA GLY A 131 16.96 5.08 4.42
C GLY A 131 18.33 4.78 3.80
N HIS A 132 18.44 3.70 3.02
CA HIS A 132 19.68 3.39 2.30
C HIS A 132 20.11 4.48 1.31
N LEU A 133 19.17 5.04 0.53
CA LEU A 133 19.47 6.13 -0.40
C LEU A 133 19.95 7.41 0.32
N LEU A 134 19.60 7.58 1.59
CA LEU A 134 19.99 8.73 2.43
C LEU A 134 21.17 8.41 3.36
N GLY A 135 21.80 7.25 3.24
CA GLY A 135 22.92 6.84 4.09
C GLY A 135 22.53 6.48 5.53
N SER A 136 21.25 6.21 5.79
CA SER A 136 20.72 5.79 7.10
C SER A 136 19.94 4.47 6.99
N PRO A 137 20.62 3.32 6.82
CA PRO A 137 19.98 2.00 6.71
C PRO A 137 19.15 1.63 7.94
N SER A 138 18.02 0.94 7.72
CA SER A 138 17.21 0.39 8.81
C SER A 138 17.61 -1.04 9.17
N ALA A 139 17.33 -1.47 10.40
CA ALA A 139 17.49 -2.87 10.83
C ALA A 139 16.63 -3.85 10.02
N LEU A 140 15.51 -3.39 9.43
CA LEU A 140 14.67 -4.21 8.57
C LEU A 140 15.43 -4.73 7.33
N SER A 141 16.48 -4.03 6.90
CA SER A 141 17.35 -4.48 5.80
C SER A 141 18.01 -5.83 6.07
N ALA A 142 18.39 -6.10 7.32
CA ALA A 142 19.00 -7.36 7.70
C ALA A 142 17.98 -8.50 7.58
N VAL A 143 16.75 -8.25 7.99
CA VAL A 143 15.63 -9.20 7.84
C VAL A 143 15.34 -9.46 6.37
N LEU A 144 15.23 -8.42 5.53
CA LEU A 144 15.01 -8.57 4.09
C LEU A 144 16.11 -9.41 3.43
N ASN A 145 17.37 -9.19 3.81
CA ASN A 145 18.49 -9.94 3.29
C ASN A 145 18.42 -11.45 3.65
N GLN A 146 17.91 -11.79 4.83
CA GLN A 146 17.68 -13.21 5.21
C GLN A 146 16.64 -13.90 4.31
N PHE A 147 15.68 -13.15 3.78
CA PHE A 147 14.71 -13.63 2.79
C PHE A 147 15.20 -13.52 1.33
N GLY A 148 16.49 -13.25 1.13
CA GLY A 148 17.11 -13.11 -0.19
C GLY A 148 16.83 -11.78 -0.90
N TRP A 149 16.21 -10.81 -0.22
CA TRP A 149 15.96 -9.47 -0.76
C TRP A 149 17.13 -8.55 -0.46
N ASN A 150 18.15 -8.62 -1.31
CA ASN A 150 19.27 -7.69 -1.25
C ASN A 150 18.88 -6.35 -1.88
N VAL A 151 18.85 -5.28 -1.07
CA VAL A 151 18.47 -3.92 -1.51
C VAL A 151 19.34 -3.35 -2.62
N TYR A 152 20.56 -3.88 -2.79
CA TYR A 152 21.51 -3.49 -3.83
C TYR A 152 21.30 -4.25 -5.16
N GLN A 153 20.41 -5.25 -5.18
CA GLN A 153 20.03 -6.01 -6.37
C GLN A 153 18.63 -5.61 -6.83
N THR A 154 18.36 -5.73 -8.14
CA THR A 154 17.03 -5.40 -8.66
C THR A 154 16.07 -6.49 -8.18
N TYR A 155 14.95 -6.10 -7.58
CA TYR A 155 13.91 -7.04 -7.23
C TYR A 155 13.32 -7.61 -8.52
N PHE A 156 13.70 -8.83 -8.84
CA PHE A 156 13.13 -9.54 -9.96
C PHE A 156 11.85 -10.21 -9.49
N VAL A 157 10.72 -9.81 -10.06
CA VAL A 157 9.48 -10.57 -9.93
C VAL A 157 9.53 -11.64 -11.02
N PRO A 158 9.60 -12.94 -10.66
CA PRO A 158 9.62 -14.00 -11.66
C PRO A 158 8.43 -13.88 -12.62
N HIS A 159 8.63 -14.17 -13.91
CA HIS A 159 7.58 -14.06 -14.93
C HIS A 159 6.29 -14.79 -14.56
N TRP A 160 6.39 -15.94 -13.88
CA TRP A 160 5.21 -16.68 -13.41
C TRP A 160 4.41 -15.92 -12.35
N VAL A 161 5.06 -15.12 -11.48
CA VAL A 161 4.38 -14.27 -10.50
C VAL A 161 3.64 -13.14 -11.23
N LEU A 162 4.24 -12.55 -12.25
CA LEU A 162 3.58 -11.54 -13.09
C LEU A 162 2.32 -12.11 -13.77
N ILE A 163 2.43 -13.32 -14.35
CA ILE A 163 1.28 -14.02 -14.94
C ILE A 163 0.21 -14.28 -13.89
N LEU A 164 0.59 -14.74 -12.70
CA LEU A 164 -0.35 -14.98 -11.60
C LEU A 164 -1.06 -13.69 -11.18
N MET A 165 -0.33 -12.60 -10.96
CA MET A 165 -0.88 -11.29 -10.57
C MET A 165 -1.85 -10.77 -11.62
N PHE A 166 -1.49 -10.87 -12.90
CA PHE A 166 -2.35 -10.50 -14.02
C PHE A 166 -3.62 -11.35 -14.07
N THR A 167 -3.48 -12.66 -13.92
CA THR A 167 -4.60 -13.62 -13.92
C THR A 167 -5.56 -13.36 -12.75
N VAL A 168 -5.03 -13.11 -11.55
CA VAL A 168 -5.83 -12.76 -10.37
C VAL A 168 -6.57 -11.43 -10.60
N GLY A 169 -5.91 -10.44 -11.20
CA GLY A 169 -6.55 -9.17 -11.57
C GLY A 169 -7.72 -9.36 -12.54
N LEU A 170 -7.52 -10.12 -13.62
CA LEU A 170 -8.58 -10.43 -14.59
C LEU A 170 -9.73 -11.21 -13.97
N ALA A 171 -9.42 -12.23 -13.15
CA ALA A 171 -10.43 -13.00 -12.43
C ALA A 171 -11.24 -12.10 -11.49
N GLY A 172 -10.59 -11.20 -10.77
CA GLY A 172 -11.26 -10.21 -9.90
C GLY A 172 -12.22 -9.31 -10.67
N ILE A 173 -11.80 -8.78 -11.83
CA ILE A 173 -12.66 -7.98 -12.71
C ILE A 173 -13.86 -8.80 -13.20
N ALA A 174 -13.62 -10.02 -13.70
CA ALA A 174 -14.67 -10.89 -14.22
C ALA A 174 -15.70 -11.24 -13.14
N ILE A 175 -15.24 -11.63 -11.94
CA ILE A 175 -16.11 -11.92 -10.80
C ILE A 175 -16.92 -10.68 -10.41
N GLY A 176 -16.29 -9.51 -10.36
CA GLY A 176 -16.98 -8.25 -10.08
C GLY A 176 -18.09 -7.94 -11.08
N LEU A 177 -17.83 -8.07 -12.39
CA LEU A 177 -18.81 -7.83 -13.44
C LEU A 177 -19.97 -8.83 -13.41
N VAL A 178 -19.71 -10.10 -13.15
CA VAL A 178 -20.75 -11.15 -13.06
C VAL A 178 -21.60 -10.99 -11.80
N SER A 179 -20.98 -10.65 -10.67
CA SER A 179 -21.68 -10.49 -9.39
C SER A 179 -22.59 -9.25 -9.39
N GLY A 180 -22.14 -8.14 -9.98
CA GLY A 180 -22.95 -6.92 -10.09
C GLY A 180 -24.22 -7.09 -10.94
N ARG A 181 -24.23 -8.03 -11.89
CA ARG A 181 -25.42 -8.35 -12.71
C ARG A 181 -26.51 -9.08 -11.93
N LYS A 182 -26.16 -9.88 -10.91
CA LYS A 182 -27.12 -10.67 -10.13
C LYS A 182 -27.94 -9.84 -9.13
N THR A 183 -27.46 -8.66 -8.75
CA THR A 183 -28.16 -7.72 -7.86
C THR A 183 -29.09 -6.76 -8.60
N ALA A 184 -29.10 -6.76 -9.93
CA ALA A 184 -29.91 -5.86 -10.77
C ALA A 184 -31.15 -6.54 -11.39
N THR A 185 -31.45 -7.77 -10.97
CA THR A 185 -32.64 -8.56 -11.34
C THR A 185 -33.42 -8.89 -10.09
#